data_AF-A0A7K4CWI5-F1
#
_entry.id   AF-A0A7K4CWI5-F1
#
_cell.length_a   1.000
_cell.length_b   1.000
_cell.length_c   1.000
_cell.angle_alpha   90.00
_cell.angle_beta   90.00
_cell.angle_gamma   90.00
#
_symmetry.space_group_name_H-M   'P 1'
#
loop_
_entity.id
_entity.type
_entity.pdbx_description
1 polymer ?
#
loop_
_entity_poly.entity_id
_entity_poly.type
_entity_poly.pdbx_seq_one_letter_code
_entity_poly.pdbx_strand_id
1 'polypeptide(L)'
;MKVICACNISKAGIFPIKQVTVDEFMFGFFRMGGPSPFSEFEKFRQLVLLWSVEQASADGKGITGYELKTLFNVPQTTVYRALGELESKKLVRTEETVVDGRNQKRYYLTEAGKVALDELKKTVAGKITFLFEMLAPDMAIPGKCHLLDHFVAMFKSRMKSAGSKEEALAILSTFQDMYTQQEAMLRHAHEKMVQYYEQFLDLEKQVDAMDEYDPDILVGIIDDAVQKMQMHKTED
;
A
#
# COMPACT_ATOMS: atom_id res chain seq x y z
N MET A 1 -12.74 25.27 -45.35
CA MET A 1 -11.50 25.45 -44.57
C MET A 1 -10.92 24.07 -44.28
N LYS A 2 -9.88 23.65 -45.00
CA LYS A 2 -9.16 22.39 -44.79
C LYS A 2 -7.87 22.75 -44.08
N VAL A 3 -7.70 22.28 -42.85
CA VAL A 3 -6.40 22.33 -42.17
C VAL A 3 -5.79 20.94 -42.29
N ILE A 4 -4.74 20.89 -43.10
CA ILE A 4 -3.80 19.78 -43.22
C ILE A 4 -2.97 19.79 -41.94
N CYS A 5 -2.97 18.69 -41.20
CA CYS A 5 -1.95 18.45 -40.18
C CYS A 5 -1.06 17.32 -40.69
N ALA A 6 0.11 17.72 -41.18
CA ALA A 6 1.22 16.82 -41.43
C ALA A 6 2.15 16.90 -40.22
N CYS A 7 2.30 15.78 -39.51
CA CYS A 7 3.54 15.45 -38.82
C CYS A 7 3.74 13.94 -38.91
N ASN A 8 4.57 13.58 -39.88
CA ASN A 8 5.19 12.28 -40.06
C ASN A 8 6.21 12.09 -38.92
N ILE A 9 5.92 11.21 -37.96
CA ILE A 9 6.95 10.58 -37.13
C ILE A 9 6.72 9.08 -37.25
N SER A 10 7.25 8.53 -38.34
CA SER A 10 7.44 7.09 -38.51
C SER A 10 8.88 6.75 -38.17
N LYS A 11 9.07 5.62 -37.46
CA LYS A 11 10.32 4.86 -37.29
C LYS A 11 11.22 5.23 -36.10
N ALA A 12 10.74 4.97 -34.89
CA ALA A 12 11.59 4.39 -33.85
C ALA A 12 11.03 3.00 -33.54
N GLY A 13 11.87 1.97 -33.62
CA GLY A 13 11.46 0.58 -33.40
C GLY A 13 10.87 0.42 -32.01
N ILE A 14 9.58 0.09 -31.95
CA ILE A 14 8.93 -0.36 -30.72
C ILE A 14 9.57 -1.70 -30.37
N PHE A 15 10.49 -1.70 -29.42
CA PHE A 15 10.91 -2.93 -28.76
C PHE A 15 9.66 -3.61 -28.19
N PRO A 16 9.46 -4.92 -28.39
CA PRO A 16 8.35 -5.60 -27.77
C PRO A 16 8.51 -5.49 -26.25
N ILE A 17 7.66 -4.68 -25.63
CA ILE A 17 7.53 -4.65 -24.17
C ILE A 17 7.05 -6.04 -23.77
N LYS A 18 7.98 -6.86 -23.30
CA LYS A 18 7.68 -8.18 -22.77
C LYS A 18 6.74 -7.95 -21.59
N GLN A 19 5.54 -8.54 -21.64
CA GLN A 19 4.63 -8.53 -20.49
C GLN A 19 5.35 -9.22 -19.34
N VAL A 20 5.85 -8.42 -18.39
CA VAL A 20 6.40 -8.92 -17.14
C VAL A 20 5.22 -9.50 -16.39
N THR A 21 5.26 -10.80 -16.11
CA THR A 21 4.21 -11.42 -15.29
C THR A 21 4.30 -10.89 -13.87
N VAL A 22 3.17 -10.90 -13.14
CA VAL A 22 3.15 -10.55 -11.71
C VAL A 22 4.21 -11.35 -10.95
N ASP A 23 4.47 -12.59 -11.35
CA ASP A 23 5.50 -13.45 -10.77
C ASP A 23 6.93 -12.94 -11.03
N GLU A 24 7.24 -12.44 -12.22
CA GLU A 24 8.55 -11.86 -12.55
C GLU A 24 8.78 -10.50 -11.85
N PHE A 25 7.75 -9.65 -11.77
CA PHE A 25 7.80 -8.39 -11.04
C PHE A 25 8.01 -8.61 -9.53
N MET A 26 7.28 -9.59 -8.98
CA MET A 26 7.46 -10.02 -7.60
C MET A 26 8.88 -10.56 -7.39
N PHE A 27 9.39 -11.44 -8.26
CA PHE A 27 10.74 -12.03 -8.16
C PHE A 27 11.90 -11.00 -8.15
N GLY A 28 11.80 -9.92 -8.93
CA GLY A 28 12.82 -8.86 -8.98
C GLY A 28 12.94 -8.06 -7.66
N PHE A 29 11.83 -7.88 -6.95
CA PHE A 29 11.79 -7.18 -5.67
C PHE A 29 12.50 -7.94 -4.53
N PHE A 30 12.69 -9.26 -4.64
CA PHE A 30 13.24 -10.12 -3.56
C PHE A 30 14.78 -10.19 -3.51
N ARG A 31 15.52 -9.57 -4.43
CA ARG A 31 17.00 -9.65 -4.47
C ARG A 31 17.74 -8.46 -3.85
N MET A 32 17.05 -7.41 -3.41
CA MET A 32 17.69 -6.31 -2.67
C MET A 32 17.63 -6.63 -1.17
N GLY A 33 18.79 -6.76 -0.52
CA GLY A 33 18.98 -7.24 0.86
C GLY A 33 18.44 -6.35 1.99
N GLY A 34 17.22 -5.85 1.84
CA GLY A 34 16.46 -5.16 2.89
C GLY A 34 15.63 -6.12 3.74
N PRO A 35 14.91 -5.61 4.76
CA PRO A 35 13.99 -6.43 5.55
C PRO A 35 13.02 -7.15 4.61
N SER A 36 12.91 -8.46 4.82
CA SER A 36 12.08 -9.34 4.01
C SER A 36 10.70 -8.71 3.75
N PRO A 37 10.26 -8.58 2.48
CA PRO A 37 8.95 -8.00 2.15
C PRO A 37 7.81 -8.78 2.82
N PHE A 38 8.06 -10.05 3.19
CA PHE A 38 7.13 -10.86 3.97
C PHE A 38 6.81 -10.24 5.34
N SER A 39 7.73 -9.50 5.96
CA SER A 39 7.46 -8.84 7.25
C SER A 39 6.37 -7.77 7.17
N GLU A 40 6.23 -7.10 6.03
CA GLU A 40 5.19 -6.10 5.79
C GLU A 40 3.86 -6.75 5.44
N PHE A 41 3.88 -7.83 4.66
CA PHE A 41 2.70 -8.66 4.45
C PHE A 41 2.17 -9.24 5.77
N GLU A 42 3.06 -9.63 6.67
CA GLU A 42 2.68 -10.12 8.01
C GLU A 42 2.01 -9.03 8.86
N LYS A 43 2.50 -7.79 8.81
CA LYS A 43 1.83 -6.64 9.47
C LYS A 43 0.45 -6.38 8.88
N PHE A 44 0.34 -6.40 7.55
CA PHE A 44 -0.95 -6.23 6.87
C PHE A 44 -1.93 -7.35 7.23
N ARG A 45 -1.47 -8.61 7.24
CA ARG A 45 -2.26 -9.77 7.67
C ARG A 45 -2.75 -9.61 9.11
N GLN A 46 -1.87 -9.21 10.03
CA GLN A 46 -2.25 -8.96 11.43
C GLN A 46 -3.25 -7.81 11.56
N LEU A 47 -3.06 -6.71 10.82
CA LEU A 47 -3.99 -5.58 10.77
C LEU A 47 -5.40 -6.04 10.39
N VAL A 48 -5.52 -6.75 9.25
CA VAL A 48 -6.81 -7.20 8.72
C VAL A 48 -7.51 -8.15 9.69
N LEU A 49 -6.78 -9.08 10.30
CA LEU A 49 -7.35 -10.02 11.26
C LEU A 49 -7.78 -9.33 12.56
N LEU A 50 -6.92 -8.51 13.17
CA LEU A 50 -7.26 -7.80 14.40
C LEU A 50 -8.44 -6.84 14.19
N TRP A 51 -8.50 -6.17 13.04
CA TRP A 51 -9.61 -5.28 12.70
C TRP A 51 -10.91 -6.07 12.53
N SER A 52 -10.88 -7.24 11.90
CA SER A 52 -12.08 -8.09 11.76
C SER A 52 -12.57 -8.63 13.10
N VAL A 53 -11.63 -8.98 13.99
CA VAL A 53 -11.96 -9.38 15.36
C VAL A 53 -12.52 -8.20 16.15
N GLU A 54 -11.98 -6.98 15.99
CA GLU A 54 -12.51 -5.74 16.60
C GLU A 54 -13.98 -5.52 16.24
N GLN A 55 -14.31 -5.55 14.94
CA GLN A 55 -15.66 -5.31 14.46
C GLN A 55 -16.66 -6.33 15.03
N ALA A 56 -16.31 -7.60 15.02
CA ALA A 56 -17.17 -8.65 15.57
C ALA A 56 -17.25 -8.61 17.12
N SER A 57 -16.20 -8.12 17.79
CA SER A 57 -16.17 -7.96 19.25
C SER A 57 -17.02 -6.79 19.71
N ALA A 58 -17.11 -5.70 18.92
CA ALA A 58 -17.95 -4.54 19.24
C ALA A 58 -19.43 -4.91 19.38
N ASP A 59 -19.88 -5.91 18.62
CA ASP A 59 -21.23 -6.46 18.69
C ASP A 59 -21.43 -7.47 19.83
N GLY A 60 -20.39 -7.72 20.65
CA GLY A 60 -20.38 -8.71 21.72
C GLY A 60 -20.38 -10.17 21.24
N LYS A 61 -20.43 -10.40 19.93
CA LYS A 61 -20.52 -11.75 19.34
C LYS A 61 -19.16 -12.43 19.22
N GLY A 62 -18.08 -11.68 19.03
CA GLY A 62 -16.79 -12.25 18.64
C GLY A 62 -16.86 -12.95 17.28
N ILE A 63 -15.73 -13.50 16.83
CA ILE A 63 -15.66 -14.16 15.50
C ILE A 63 -15.00 -15.52 15.59
N THR A 64 -15.46 -16.47 14.79
CA THR A 64 -14.88 -17.81 14.67
C THR A 64 -13.83 -17.88 13.56
N GLY A 65 -12.91 -18.84 13.65
CA GLY A 65 -11.96 -19.11 12.57
C GLY A 65 -12.63 -19.51 11.24
N TYR A 66 -13.82 -20.14 11.31
CA TYR A 66 -14.59 -20.50 10.12
C TYR A 66 -15.22 -19.27 9.43
N GLU A 67 -15.75 -18.32 10.19
CA GLU A 67 -16.26 -17.05 9.66
C GLU A 67 -15.14 -16.26 8.98
N LEU A 68 -13.97 -16.15 9.62
CA LEU A 68 -12.80 -15.49 9.03
C LEU A 68 -12.31 -16.20 7.75
N LYS A 69 -12.26 -17.53 7.75
CA LYS A 69 -11.95 -18.32 6.54
C LYS A 69 -12.92 -18.00 5.40
N THR A 70 -14.20 -17.92 5.70
CA THR A 70 -15.25 -17.63 4.71
C THR A 70 -15.13 -16.19 4.21
N LEU A 71 -14.90 -15.24 5.12
CA LEU A 71 -14.76 -13.82 4.81
C LEU A 71 -13.60 -13.54 3.85
N PHE A 72 -12.46 -14.19 4.06
CA PHE A 72 -11.25 -13.94 3.27
C PHE A 72 -11.01 -14.95 2.15
N ASN A 73 -11.82 -16.00 2.05
CA ASN A 73 -11.65 -17.10 1.10
C ASN A 73 -10.22 -17.69 1.13
N VAL A 74 -9.70 -17.94 2.34
CA VAL A 74 -8.34 -18.51 2.55
C VAL A 74 -8.41 -19.90 3.17
N PRO A 75 -7.35 -20.73 3.06
CA PRO A 75 -7.31 -22.02 3.72
C PRO A 75 -7.50 -21.91 5.23
N GLN A 76 -8.30 -22.83 5.77
CA GLN A 76 -8.66 -22.85 7.18
C GLN A 76 -7.43 -22.94 8.09
N THR A 77 -6.44 -23.75 7.72
CA THR A 77 -5.18 -23.92 8.45
C THR A 77 -4.40 -22.61 8.59
N THR A 78 -4.41 -21.77 7.56
CA THR A 78 -3.76 -20.44 7.57
C THR A 78 -4.42 -19.53 8.61
N VAL A 79 -5.76 -19.51 8.66
CA VAL A 79 -6.51 -18.70 9.64
C VAL A 79 -6.26 -19.19 11.06
N TYR A 80 -6.29 -20.50 11.32
CA TYR A 80 -6.06 -21.01 12.68
C TYR A 80 -4.63 -20.79 13.16
N ARG A 81 -3.63 -20.95 12.29
CA ARG A 81 -2.24 -20.63 12.62
C ARG A 81 -2.09 -19.15 12.97
N ALA A 82 -2.67 -18.29 12.14
CA ALA A 82 -2.71 -16.85 12.36
C ALA A 82 -3.34 -16.46 13.70
N LEU A 83 -4.51 -17.02 14.00
CA LEU A 83 -5.21 -16.76 15.25
C LEU A 83 -4.45 -17.32 16.47
N GLY A 84 -3.81 -18.48 16.33
CA GLY A 84 -2.95 -19.04 17.38
C GLY A 84 -1.73 -18.16 17.69
N GLU A 85 -1.16 -17.50 16.69
CA GLU A 85 -0.09 -16.50 16.88
C GLU A 85 -0.60 -15.24 17.58
N LEU A 86 -1.80 -14.76 17.25
CA LEU A 86 -2.40 -13.61 17.93
C LEU A 86 -2.76 -13.94 19.38
N GLU A 87 -3.24 -15.16 19.63
CA GLU A 87 -3.57 -15.70 20.96
C GLU A 87 -2.31 -15.85 21.82
N SER A 88 -1.23 -16.41 21.28
CA SER A 88 0.05 -16.54 22.01
C SER A 88 0.66 -15.20 22.38
N LYS A 89 0.46 -14.17 21.53
CA LYS A 89 0.82 -12.77 21.82
C LYS A 89 -0.17 -12.03 22.72
N LYS A 90 -1.25 -12.69 23.16
CA LYS A 90 -2.32 -12.11 24.00
C LYS A 90 -3.05 -10.91 23.36
N LEU A 91 -3.01 -10.80 22.03
CA LEU A 91 -3.71 -9.75 21.28
C LEU A 91 -5.20 -10.10 21.10
N VAL A 92 -5.52 -11.39 21.15
CA VAL A 92 -6.89 -11.89 21.18
C VAL A 92 -7.07 -12.83 22.37
N ARG A 93 -8.28 -12.86 22.92
CA ARG A 93 -8.75 -13.82 23.92
C ARG A 93 -9.82 -14.70 23.30
N THR A 94 -10.08 -15.85 23.90
CA THR A 94 -11.00 -16.84 23.33
C THR A 94 -12.05 -17.27 24.32
N GLU A 95 -13.26 -17.48 23.85
CA GLU A 95 -14.34 -18.10 24.62
C GLU A 95 -14.93 -19.26 23.83
N GLU A 96 -15.32 -20.32 24.53
CA GLU A 96 -16.03 -21.44 23.92
C GLU A 96 -17.54 -21.22 24.05
N THR A 97 -18.24 -21.35 22.94
CA THR A 97 -19.71 -21.24 22.89
C THR A 97 -20.28 -22.47 22.23
N VAL A 98 -21.41 -22.98 22.73
CA VAL A 98 -22.09 -24.12 22.10
C VAL A 98 -23.12 -23.57 21.13
N VAL A 99 -22.95 -23.86 19.84
CA VAL A 99 -23.90 -23.49 18.78
C VAL A 99 -24.26 -24.78 18.05
N ASP A 100 -25.55 -25.11 17.99
CA ASP A 100 -26.08 -26.34 17.40
C ASP A 100 -25.41 -27.62 17.94
N GLY A 101 -25.15 -27.66 19.26
CA GLY A 101 -24.52 -28.79 19.93
C GLY A 101 -23.03 -28.98 19.62
N ARG A 102 -22.39 -28.02 18.94
CA ARG A 102 -20.96 -28.02 18.65
C ARG A 102 -20.26 -26.90 19.40
N ASN A 103 -19.14 -27.21 20.02
CA ASN A 103 -18.27 -26.20 20.63
C ASN A 103 -17.61 -25.38 19.53
N GLN A 104 -17.82 -24.07 19.57
CA GLN A 104 -17.20 -23.09 18.70
C GLN A 104 -16.31 -22.15 19.52
N LYS A 105 -15.03 -22.11 19.16
CA LYS A 105 -14.06 -21.17 19.71
C LYS A 105 -14.25 -19.80 19.04
N ARG A 106 -14.68 -18.81 19.83
CA ARG A 106 -14.86 -17.41 19.43
C ARG A 106 -13.68 -16.59 19.91
N TYR A 107 -13.22 -15.69 19.04
CA TYR A 107 -12.10 -14.80 19.29
C TYR A 107 -12.61 -13.38 19.55
N TYR A 108 -12.05 -12.75 20.57
CA TYR A 108 -12.35 -11.40 21.00
C TYR A 108 -11.06 -10.59 21.10
N LEU A 109 -11.13 -9.31 20.74
CA LEU A 109 -9.98 -8.43 20.85
C LEU A 109 -9.69 -8.09 22.33
N THR A 110 -8.42 -8.14 22.74
CA THR A 110 -8.00 -7.66 24.07
C THR A 110 -7.65 -6.18 24.04
N GLU A 111 -7.45 -5.56 25.20
CA GLU A 111 -6.92 -4.18 25.26
C GLU A 111 -5.53 -4.08 24.63
N ALA A 112 -4.66 -5.07 24.87
CA ALA A 112 -3.36 -5.15 24.18
C ALA A 112 -3.52 -5.27 22.66
N GLY A 113 -4.51 -6.04 22.20
CA GLY A 113 -4.87 -6.15 20.79
C GLY A 113 -5.33 -4.83 20.18
N LYS A 114 -6.11 -4.02 20.90
CA LYS A 114 -6.54 -2.68 20.46
C LYS A 114 -5.35 -1.74 20.28
N VAL A 115 -4.44 -1.69 21.25
CA VAL A 115 -3.22 -0.86 21.16
C VAL A 115 -2.38 -1.29 19.95
N ALA A 116 -2.13 -2.59 19.79
CA ALA A 116 -1.37 -3.11 18.65
C ALA A 116 -2.07 -2.84 17.31
N LEU A 117 -3.41 -2.93 17.27
CA LEU A 117 -4.19 -2.62 16.08
C LEU A 117 -4.05 -1.14 15.69
N ASP A 118 -4.08 -0.22 16.65
CA ASP A 118 -3.88 1.21 16.37
C ASP A 118 -2.46 1.54 15.91
N GLU A 119 -1.44 0.87 16.45
CA GLU A 119 -0.07 0.97 15.96
C GLU A 119 0.06 0.44 14.52
N LEU A 120 -0.58 -0.68 14.22
CA LEU A 120 -0.62 -1.26 12.87
C LEU A 120 -1.36 -0.34 11.90
N LYS A 121 -2.50 0.25 12.29
CA LYS A 121 -3.23 1.23 11.47
C LYS A 121 -2.30 2.38 11.08
N LYS A 122 -1.56 2.96 12.02
CA LYS A 122 -0.59 4.04 11.75
C LYS A 122 0.56 3.59 10.85
N THR A 123 1.14 2.43 11.14
CA THR A 123 2.31 1.91 10.40
C THR A 123 1.98 1.51 8.97
N VAL A 124 0.78 0.98 8.75
CA VAL A 124 0.36 0.39 7.48
C VAL A 124 -0.46 1.37 6.64
N ALA A 125 -1.13 2.38 7.23
CA ALA A 125 -1.92 3.37 6.48
C ALA A 125 -1.10 4.06 5.38
N GLY A 126 0.08 4.60 5.71
CA GLY A 126 0.93 5.24 4.71
C GLY A 126 1.37 4.28 3.58
N LYS A 127 1.52 2.99 3.88
CA LYS A 127 1.92 1.96 2.91
C LYS A 127 0.77 1.51 2.02
N ILE A 128 -0.45 1.42 2.57
CA ILE A 128 -1.66 1.15 1.81
C ILE A 128 -1.95 2.32 0.87
N THR A 129 -1.84 3.56 1.38
CA THR A 129 -1.97 4.77 0.55
C THR A 129 -0.93 4.77 -0.57
N PHE A 130 0.33 4.48 -0.26
CA PHE A 130 1.38 4.32 -1.26
C PHE A 130 1.07 3.22 -2.30
N LEU A 131 0.57 2.06 -1.88
CA LEU A 131 0.16 0.99 -2.81
C LEU A 131 -1.00 1.43 -3.72
N PHE A 132 -1.92 2.23 -3.20
CA PHE A 132 -2.99 2.83 -3.99
C PHE A 132 -2.49 3.93 -4.94
N GLU A 133 -1.44 4.66 -4.55
CA GLU A 133 -0.78 5.69 -5.37
C GLU A 133 0.11 5.11 -6.46
N MET A 134 0.71 3.94 -6.20
CA MET A 134 1.53 3.19 -7.16
C MET A 134 0.73 2.41 -8.19
N LEU A 135 -0.61 2.43 -8.12
CA LEU A 135 -1.44 1.93 -9.21
C LEU A 135 -1.13 2.77 -10.46
N ALA A 136 -0.51 2.12 -11.44
CA ALA A 136 -0.03 2.76 -12.64
C ALA A 136 -1.15 3.59 -13.34
N PRO A 137 -0.83 4.68 -14.05
CA PRO A 137 -1.81 5.60 -14.63
C PRO A 137 -2.86 4.92 -15.54
N ASP A 138 -2.52 3.79 -16.15
CA ASP A 138 -3.38 2.92 -16.94
C ASP A 138 -4.43 2.17 -16.10
N MET A 139 -4.17 1.97 -14.80
CA MET A 139 -5.15 1.59 -13.78
C MET A 139 -5.91 2.79 -13.20
N ALA A 140 -5.68 4.03 -13.63
CA ALA A 140 -6.54 5.18 -13.31
C ALA A 140 -7.56 5.48 -14.43
N ILE A 141 -7.59 4.67 -15.50
CA ILE A 141 -8.53 4.82 -16.62
C ILE A 141 -9.96 4.50 -16.15
N PRO A 142 -10.92 5.43 -16.30
CA PRO A 142 -12.33 5.20 -15.96
C PRO A 142 -12.87 3.92 -16.63
N GLY A 143 -13.49 3.05 -15.84
CA GLY A 143 -14.09 1.79 -16.30
C GLY A 143 -13.18 0.56 -16.32
N LYS A 144 -11.87 0.70 -16.03
CA LYS A 144 -10.95 -0.45 -15.85
C LYS A 144 -10.50 -0.66 -14.40
N CYS A 145 -10.70 0.33 -13.54
CA CYS A 145 -10.30 0.28 -12.15
C CYS A 145 -11.51 0.25 -11.24
N HIS A 146 -11.81 -0.94 -10.71
CA HIS A 146 -12.86 -1.14 -9.71
C HIS A 146 -12.57 -0.45 -8.37
N LEU A 147 -11.40 0.16 -8.23
CA LEU A 147 -10.92 0.73 -6.97
C LEU A 147 -11.56 2.10 -6.68
N LEU A 148 -11.67 2.98 -7.68
CA LEU A 148 -12.40 4.23 -7.54
C LEU A 148 -13.89 3.95 -7.26
N ASP A 149 -14.44 2.96 -7.95
CA ASP A 149 -15.81 2.49 -7.71
C ASP A 149 -15.99 1.95 -6.28
N HIS A 150 -15.01 1.20 -5.77
CA HIS A 150 -14.99 0.73 -4.38
C HIS A 150 -14.88 1.88 -3.38
N PHE A 151 -14.03 2.87 -3.63
CA PHE A 151 -13.92 4.05 -2.77
C PHE A 151 -15.22 4.85 -2.76
N VAL A 152 -15.82 5.07 -3.93
CA VAL A 152 -17.11 5.74 -4.05
C VAL A 152 -18.21 4.94 -3.37
N ALA A 153 -18.20 3.61 -3.48
CA ALA A 153 -19.15 2.73 -2.80
C ALA A 153 -18.98 2.78 -1.27
N MET A 154 -17.74 2.73 -0.77
CA MET A 154 -17.42 2.86 0.65
C MET A 154 -17.86 4.22 1.20
N PHE A 155 -17.53 5.31 0.49
CA PHE A 155 -17.95 6.67 0.82
C PHE A 155 -19.48 6.77 0.89
N LYS A 156 -20.18 6.31 -0.15
CA LYS A 156 -21.65 6.29 -0.19
C LYS A 156 -22.23 5.46 0.96
N SER A 157 -21.62 4.33 1.30
CA SER A 157 -22.07 3.48 2.41
C SER A 157 -21.96 4.21 3.75
N ARG A 158 -20.82 4.87 4.02
CA ARG A 158 -20.63 5.66 5.24
C ARG A 158 -21.60 6.85 5.33
N MET A 159 -21.81 7.54 4.21
CA MET A 159 -22.77 8.65 4.16
C MET A 159 -24.20 8.18 4.43
N LYS A 160 -24.59 6.98 3.97
CA LYS A 160 -25.91 6.39 4.26
C LYS A 160 -26.09 5.98 5.72
N SER A 161 -25.00 5.64 6.43
CA SER A 161 -25.05 5.28 7.84
C SER A 161 -25.02 6.49 8.79
N ALA A 162 -24.80 7.70 8.28
CA ALA A 162 -24.85 8.91 9.10
C ALA A 162 -26.28 9.14 9.62
N GLY A 163 -26.46 9.14 10.93
CA GLY A 163 -27.75 9.36 11.59
C GLY A 163 -28.11 10.85 11.69
N SER A 164 -27.14 11.73 11.46
CA SER A 164 -27.31 13.19 11.56
C SER A 164 -26.50 13.95 10.50
N LYS A 165 -26.83 15.23 10.33
CA LYS A 165 -26.08 16.14 9.46
C LYS A 165 -24.66 16.34 9.97
N GLU A 166 -24.49 16.42 11.29
CA GLU A 166 -23.22 16.62 11.95
C GLU A 166 -22.28 15.44 11.71
N GLU A 167 -22.79 14.20 11.78
CA GLU A 167 -22.04 13.00 11.44
C GLU A 167 -21.63 12.97 9.95
N ALA A 168 -22.54 13.34 9.05
CA ALA A 168 -22.24 13.41 7.62
C ALA A 168 -21.11 14.43 7.32
N LEU A 169 -21.11 15.57 8.00
CA LEU A 169 -20.04 16.58 7.89
C LEU A 169 -18.73 16.07 8.47
N ALA A 170 -18.75 15.35 9.58
CA ALA A 170 -17.55 14.73 10.15
C ALA A 170 -16.93 13.69 9.20
N ILE A 171 -17.77 12.88 8.53
CA ILE A 171 -17.33 11.95 7.49
C ILE A 171 -16.65 12.72 6.36
N LEU A 172 -17.29 13.78 5.83
CA LEU A 172 -16.71 14.61 4.76
C LEU A 172 -15.35 15.21 5.16
N SER A 173 -15.25 15.77 6.37
CA SER A 173 -13.99 16.31 6.90
C SER A 173 -12.90 15.25 6.93
N THR A 174 -13.22 14.02 7.36
CA THR A 174 -12.26 12.91 7.37
C THR A 174 -11.68 12.62 5.98
N PHE A 175 -12.53 12.65 4.94
CA PHE A 175 -12.06 12.46 3.56
C PHE A 175 -11.24 13.67 3.08
N GLN A 176 -11.62 14.90 3.44
CA GLN A 176 -10.86 16.10 3.12
C GLN A 176 -9.46 16.07 3.75
N ASP A 177 -9.36 15.69 5.01
CA ASP A 177 -8.08 15.56 5.72
C ASP A 177 -7.19 14.52 5.05
N MET A 178 -7.77 13.36 4.67
CA MET A 178 -7.06 12.31 3.94
C MET A 178 -6.50 12.83 2.61
N TYR A 179 -7.29 13.54 1.81
CA TYR A 179 -6.81 14.11 0.54
C TYR A 179 -5.79 15.23 0.74
N THR A 180 -5.92 16.03 1.81
CA THR A 180 -4.95 17.08 2.14
C THR A 180 -3.59 16.47 2.50
N GLN A 181 -3.59 15.39 3.30
CA GLN A 181 -2.37 14.64 3.60
C GLN A 181 -1.77 14.01 2.33
N GLN A 182 -2.64 13.47 1.47
CA GLN A 182 -2.23 12.90 0.19
C GLN A 182 -1.56 13.94 -0.72
N GLU A 183 -2.15 15.13 -0.83
CA GLU A 183 -1.57 16.24 -1.60
C GLU A 183 -0.19 16.62 -1.05
N ALA A 184 -0.04 16.73 0.27
CA ALA A 184 1.24 17.04 0.89
C ALA A 184 2.30 15.96 0.59
N MET A 185 1.93 14.67 0.67
CA MET A 185 2.81 13.56 0.32
C MET A 185 3.23 13.60 -1.16
N LEU A 186 2.28 13.79 -2.07
CA LEU A 186 2.54 13.87 -3.50
C LEU A 186 3.41 15.07 -3.87
N ARG A 187 3.19 16.22 -3.21
CA ARG A 187 4.01 17.41 -3.37
C ARG A 187 5.46 17.15 -2.95
N HIS A 188 5.66 16.55 -1.78
CA HIS A 188 6.99 16.17 -1.30
C HIS A 188 7.67 15.13 -2.21
N ALA A 189 6.92 14.13 -2.68
CA ALA A 189 7.42 13.15 -3.63
C ALA A 189 7.81 13.80 -4.96
N HIS A 190 7.00 14.73 -5.48
CA HIS A 190 7.30 15.50 -6.67
C HIS A 190 8.57 16.33 -6.50
N GLU A 191 8.72 17.04 -5.38
CA GLU A 191 9.94 17.80 -5.05
C GLU A 191 11.18 16.90 -5.07
N LYS A 192 11.12 15.72 -4.45
CA LYS A 192 12.22 14.73 -4.50
C LYS A 192 12.50 14.23 -5.92
N MET A 193 11.48 13.97 -6.72
CA MET A 193 11.66 13.52 -8.11
C MET A 193 12.28 14.61 -8.98
N VAL A 194 11.92 15.88 -8.77
CA VAL A 194 12.56 17.02 -9.44
C VAL A 194 14.05 17.10 -9.09
N GLN A 195 14.39 16.97 -7.80
CA GLN A 195 15.79 16.95 -7.36
C GLN A 195 16.59 15.80 -8.01
N TYR A 196 16.02 14.59 -8.05
CA TYR A 196 16.67 13.45 -8.71
C TYR A 196 16.85 13.70 -10.21
N TYR A 197 15.84 14.27 -10.87
CA TYR A 197 15.93 14.62 -12.28
C TYR A 197 17.04 15.64 -12.56
N GLU A 198 17.16 16.68 -11.75
CA GLU A 198 18.24 17.67 -11.87
C GLU A 198 19.63 17.05 -11.68
N GLN A 199 19.77 16.10 -10.75
CA GLN A 199 21.02 15.37 -10.55
C GLN A 199 21.36 14.43 -11.72
N PHE A 200 20.35 13.80 -12.33
CA PHE A 200 20.56 13.02 -13.55
C PHE A 200 21.01 13.91 -14.72
N LEU A 201 20.46 15.11 -14.85
CA LEU A 201 20.92 16.08 -15.86
C LEU A 201 22.35 16.55 -15.59
N ASP A 202 22.75 16.70 -14.33
CA ASP A 202 24.14 17.02 -13.98
C ASP A 202 25.08 15.86 -14.30
N LEU A 203 24.68 14.63 -13.97
CA LEU A 203 25.42 13.42 -14.35
C LEU A 203 25.60 13.33 -15.87
N GLU A 204 24.54 13.56 -16.64
CA GLU A 204 24.60 13.59 -18.10
C GLU A 204 25.64 14.59 -18.61
N LYS A 205 25.67 15.80 -18.05
CA LYS A 205 26.68 16.83 -18.40
C LYS A 205 28.10 16.40 -18.02
N GLN A 206 28.28 15.77 -16.86
CA GLN A 206 29.60 15.30 -16.43
C GLN A 206 30.12 14.20 -17.36
N VAL A 207 29.24 13.30 -17.82
CA VAL A 207 29.58 12.26 -18.79
C VAL A 207 29.88 12.86 -20.18
N ASP A 208 29.08 13.83 -20.63
CA ASP A 208 29.31 14.53 -21.91
C ASP A 208 30.62 15.32 -21.92
N ALA A 209 31.07 15.80 -20.75
CA ALA A 209 32.34 16.50 -20.58
C ALA A 209 33.57 15.58 -20.47
N MET A 210 33.41 14.25 -20.51
CA MET A 210 34.53 13.31 -20.46
C MET A 210 35.29 13.31 -21.80
N ASP A 211 36.59 13.56 -21.76
CA ASP A 211 37.45 13.52 -22.95
C ASP A 211 37.55 12.10 -23.56
N GLU A 212 37.58 11.07 -22.71
CA GLU A 212 37.53 9.65 -23.09
C GLU A 212 36.61 8.87 -22.15
N TYR A 213 35.92 7.87 -22.68
CA TYR A 213 35.04 7.00 -21.90
C TYR A 213 35.85 6.01 -21.05
N ASP A 214 35.71 6.12 -19.74
CA ASP A 214 36.24 5.17 -18.76
C ASP A 214 35.11 4.70 -17.81
N PRO A 215 34.77 3.40 -17.81
CA PRO A 215 33.75 2.84 -16.92
C PRO A 215 34.02 3.08 -15.43
N ASP A 216 35.29 3.04 -15.00
CA ASP A 216 35.64 3.18 -13.58
C ASP A 216 35.41 4.64 -13.10
N ILE A 217 35.71 5.60 -13.97
CA ILE A 217 35.41 7.02 -13.73
C ILE A 217 33.90 7.24 -13.68
N LEU A 218 33.14 6.67 -14.62
CA LEU A 218 31.68 6.78 -14.66
C LEU A 218 31.03 6.23 -13.38
N VAL A 219 31.48 5.06 -12.92
CA VAL A 219 31.00 4.47 -11.66
C VAL A 219 31.31 5.39 -10.48
N GLY A 220 32.50 5.99 -10.42
CA GLY A 220 32.85 6.98 -9.39
C GLY A 220 31.93 8.19 -9.38
N ILE A 221 31.59 8.74 -10.56
CA ILE A 221 30.65 9.87 -10.68
C ILE A 221 29.24 9.46 -10.20
N ILE A 222 28.79 8.25 -10.55
CA ILE A 222 27.49 7.71 -10.10
C ILE A 222 27.48 7.54 -8.57
N ASP A 223 28.55 6.99 -7.99
CA ASP A 223 28.66 6.77 -6.55
C ASP A 223 28.62 8.11 -5.78
N ASP A 224 29.33 9.14 -6.27
CA ASP A 224 29.29 10.49 -5.71
C ASP A 224 27.88 11.10 -5.79
N ALA A 225 27.17 10.91 -6.91
CA ALA A 225 25.79 11.37 -7.07
C ALA A 225 24.84 10.65 -6.11
N VAL A 226 24.97 9.32 -5.96
CA VAL A 226 24.19 8.51 -5.03
C VAL A 226 24.46 8.91 -3.57
N GLN A 227 25.71 9.23 -3.22
CA GLN A 227 26.03 9.69 -1.87
C GLN A 227 25.36 11.04 -1.57
N LYS A 228 25.38 11.98 -2.53
CA LYS A 228 24.66 13.26 -2.41
C LYS A 228 23.14 13.07 -2.25
N MET A 229 22.55 12.13 -3.00
CA MET A 229 21.14 11.74 -2.85
C MET A 229 20.81 11.18 -1.46
N GLN A 230 21.72 10.44 -0.86
CA GLN A 230 21.50 9.80 0.45
C GLN A 230 21.64 10.81 1.61
N MET A 231 22.52 11.81 1.50
CA MET A 231 22.70 12.80 2.57
C MET A 231 21.46 13.66 2.83
N HIS A 232 20.66 13.94 1.80
CA HIS A 232 19.37 14.63 1.95
C HIS A 232 18.28 13.80 2.66
N LYS A 233 18.54 12.55 3.06
CA LYS A 233 17.61 11.76 3.88
C LYS A 233 17.71 12.04 5.38
N THR A 234 18.73 12.76 5.83
CA THR A 234 19.07 12.86 7.26
C THR A 234 18.63 14.16 7.94
N GLU A 235 18.12 15.12 7.18
CA GLU A 235 17.78 16.47 7.68
C GLU A 235 16.26 16.70 7.86
N ASP A 236 15.42 15.73 7.48
CA ASP A 236 13.95 15.70 7.70
C ASP A 236 13.58 14.72 8.83
#